data_AF-A0A7S4ME16-F1
#
_entry.id   AF-A0A7S4ME16-F1
#
_cell.length_a   1.000
_cell.length_b   1.000
_cell.length_c   1.000
_cell.angle_alpha   90.00
_cell.angle_beta   90.00
_cell.angle_gamma   90.00
#
_symmetry.space_group_name_H-M   'P 1'
#
loop_
_entity.id
_entity.type
_entity.pdbx_description
1 polymer ?
#
loop_
_entity_poly.entity_id
_entity_poly.type
_entity_poly.pdbx_seq_one_letter_code
_entity_poly.pdbx_strand_id
1 'polypeptide(L)'
;WEYLKNRMQAIAPNLSVMVGELVGARLIAHAGSLMNLAKQPASTVQILGAEKALFRALKAKHDTPKYGLIYHASLVGQAQPKHKGKISRVLAAKCALSIRVDALGDTPE
;
A
#
# COMPACT_ATOMS: atom_id res chain seq x y z
N TRP A 1 -4.62 16.16 -12.21
CA TRP A 1 -4.55 15.74 -10.79
C TRP A 1 -5.94 15.58 -10.19
N GLU A 2 -6.84 16.57 -10.33
CA GLU A 2 -8.24 16.49 -9.86
C GLU A 2 -9.00 15.24 -10.28
N TYR A 3 -8.91 14.84 -11.56
CA TYR A 3 -9.57 13.64 -12.05
C TYR A 3 -9.17 12.36 -11.28
N LEU A 4 -7.88 12.18 -11.00
CA LEU A 4 -7.40 11.04 -10.24
C LEU A 4 -7.88 11.10 -8.79
N LYS A 5 -7.82 12.28 -8.17
CA LYS A 5 -8.27 12.50 -6.79
C LYS A 5 -9.75 12.15 -6.63
N ASN A 6 -10.61 12.67 -7.50
CA ASN A 6 -12.05 12.41 -7.45
C ASN A 6 -12.36 10.93 -7.70
N ARG A 7 -11.69 10.32 -8.68
CA ARG A 7 -11.91 8.90 -9.00
C ARG A 7 -11.41 7.98 -7.90
N MET A 8 -10.32 8.34 -7.23
CA MET A 8 -9.78 7.59 -6.11
C MET A 8 -10.67 7.70 -4.87
N GLN A 9 -11.23 8.87 -4.59
CA GLN A 9 -12.22 9.02 -3.52
C GLN A 9 -13.51 8.25 -3.79
N ALA A 10 -13.95 8.18 -5.04
CA ALA A 10 -15.14 7.40 -5.40
C ALA A 10 -14.93 5.88 -5.29
N ILE A 11 -13.71 5.39 -5.53
CA ILE A 11 -13.41 3.95 -5.58
C ILE A 11 -12.85 3.42 -4.25
N ALA A 12 -11.95 4.18 -3.61
CA ALA A 12 -11.23 3.76 -2.42
C ALA A 12 -10.94 4.97 -1.50
N PRO A 13 -11.97 5.49 -0.81
CA PRO A 13 -11.83 6.65 0.07
C PRO A 13 -10.93 6.35 1.27
N ASN A 14 -11.04 5.18 1.90
CA ASN A 14 -10.24 4.85 3.07
C ASN A 14 -8.76 4.66 2.71
N LEU A 15 -8.46 3.98 1.60
CA LEU A 15 -7.09 3.84 1.10
C LEU A 15 -6.46 5.22 0.80
N SER A 16 -7.23 6.12 0.18
CA SER A 16 -6.78 7.47 -0.15
C SER A 16 -6.36 8.26 1.09
N VAL A 17 -7.12 8.17 2.18
CA VAL A 17 -6.79 8.82 3.46
C VAL A 17 -5.52 8.23 4.08
N MET A 18 -5.31 6.91 3.95
CA MET A 18 -4.20 6.23 4.61
C MET A 18 -2.82 6.45 3.95
N VAL A 19 -2.76 6.41 2.61
CA VAL A 19 -1.48 6.50 1.86
C VAL A 19 -1.40 7.67 0.89
N GLY A 20 -2.50 8.39 0.68
CA GLY A 20 -2.64 9.40 -0.37
C GLY A 20 -3.10 8.81 -1.69
N GLU A 21 -3.72 9.65 -2.52
CA GLU A 21 -4.36 9.24 -3.77
C GLU A 21 -3.33 8.72 -4.78
N LEU A 22 -2.14 9.32 -4.83
CA LEU A 22 -1.08 8.96 -5.78
C LEU A 22 -0.46 7.60 -5.45
N VAL A 23 -0.19 7.34 -4.16
CA VAL A 23 0.38 6.05 -3.72
C VAL A 23 -0.69 4.97 -3.77
N GLY A 24 -1.91 5.25 -3.36
CA GLY A 24 -3.03 4.32 -3.46
C GLY A 24 -3.29 3.90 -4.90
N ALA A 25 -3.34 4.85 -5.84
CA ALA A 25 -3.57 4.55 -7.26
C ALA A 25 -2.46 3.64 -7.82
N ARG A 26 -1.20 3.86 -7.41
CA ARG A 26 -0.09 2.98 -7.78
C ARG A 26 -0.20 1.59 -7.19
N LEU A 27 -0.69 1.43 -5.95
CA LEU A 27 -0.93 0.13 -5.34
C LEU A 27 -2.02 -0.64 -6.09
N ILE A 28 -3.13 0.01 -6.43
CA ILE A 28 -4.22 -0.61 -7.20
C ILE A 28 -3.74 -0.98 -8.61
N ALA A 29 -3.04 -0.09 -9.30
CA ALA A 29 -2.51 -0.34 -10.63
C ALA A 29 -1.53 -1.52 -10.63
N HIS A 30 -0.70 -1.65 -9.59
CA HIS A 30 0.24 -2.76 -9.47
C HIS A 30 -0.44 -4.10 -9.17
N ALA A 31 -1.51 -4.09 -8.35
CA ALA A 31 -2.32 -5.29 -8.10
C ALA A 31 -3.30 -5.64 -9.24
N GLY A 32 -3.46 -4.74 -10.22
CA GLY A 32 -4.35 -4.87 -11.38
C GLY A 32 -5.80 -4.50 -11.10
N SER A 33 -6.31 -4.72 -9.90
CA SER A 33 -7.66 -4.28 -9.48
C SER A 33 -7.75 -4.09 -7.96
N LEU A 34 -8.74 -3.31 -7.52
CA LEU A 34 -9.00 -3.12 -6.10
C LEU A 34 -9.36 -4.44 -5.41
N MET A 35 -10.16 -5.28 -6.07
CA MET A 35 -10.55 -6.61 -5.58
C MET A 35 -9.35 -7.55 -5.43
N ASN A 36 -8.40 -7.52 -6.37
CA ASN A 36 -7.17 -8.31 -6.24
C ASN A 36 -6.31 -7.79 -5.10
N LEU A 37 -6.20 -6.47 -4.93
CA LEU A 37 -5.48 -5.87 -3.82
C LEU A 37 -6.10 -6.23 -2.47
N ALA A 38 -7.43 -6.29 -2.35
CA ALA A 38 -8.14 -6.67 -1.14
C ALA A 38 -7.86 -8.12 -0.70
N LYS A 39 -7.66 -9.03 -1.66
CA LYS A 39 -7.30 -10.44 -1.41
C LYS A 39 -5.87 -10.60 -0.91
N GLN A 40 -4.98 -9.63 -1.17
CA GLN A 40 -3.59 -9.75 -0.74
C GLN A 40 -3.43 -9.62 0.78
N PRO A 41 -2.46 -10.33 1.38
CA PRO A 41 -2.13 -10.16 2.79
C PRO A 41 -1.32 -8.88 3.01
N ALA A 42 -1.36 -8.37 4.26
CA ALA A 42 -0.63 -7.16 4.65
C ALA A 42 0.89 -7.25 4.39
N SER A 43 1.47 -8.44 4.51
CA SER A 43 2.88 -8.68 4.22
C SER A 43 3.23 -8.43 2.74
N THR A 44 2.36 -8.82 1.82
CA THR A 44 2.54 -8.56 0.37
C THR A 44 2.35 -7.08 0.09
N VAL A 45 1.33 -6.45 0.69
CA VAL A 45 1.08 -5.01 0.58
C VAL A 45 2.29 -4.18 1.06
N GLN A 46 2.99 -4.63 2.11
CA GLN A 46 4.22 -3.98 2.61
C GLN A 46 5.35 -3.96 1.58
N ILE A 47 5.55 -5.07 0.85
CA ILE A 47 6.65 -5.26 -0.11
C ILE A 47 6.25 -4.99 -1.57
N LEU A 48 5.01 -4.56 -1.80
CA LEU A 48 4.44 -4.36 -3.14
C LEU A 48 5.29 -3.34 -3.91
N GLY A 49 5.78 -3.74 -5.09
CA GLY A 49 6.74 -2.96 -5.90
C GLY A 49 8.22 -3.12 -5.53
N ALA A 50 8.56 -3.77 -4.41
CA ALA A 50 9.93 -4.16 -4.04
C ALA A 50 10.19 -5.66 -4.24
N GLU A 51 9.25 -6.40 -4.82
CA GLU A 51 9.28 -7.85 -4.98
C GLU A 51 10.54 -8.34 -5.73
N LYS A 52 10.91 -7.69 -6.85
CA LYS A 52 12.12 -8.03 -7.60
C LYS A 52 13.39 -7.84 -6.76
N ALA A 53 13.44 -6.78 -5.96
CA ALA A 53 14.55 -6.52 -5.06
C ALA A 53 14.58 -7.52 -3.89
N LEU A 54 13.41 -7.97 -3.41
CA LEU A 54 13.29 -9.03 -2.41
C LEU A 54 13.80 -10.36 -2.95
N PHE A 55 13.36 -10.78 -4.14
CA PHE A 55 13.82 -12.03 -4.76
C PHE A 55 15.32 -12.01 -5.05
N ARG A 56 15.86 -10.86 -5.46
CA ARG A 56 17.31 -10.68 -5.65
C ARG A 56 18.08 -10.79 -4.32
N ALA A 57 17.59 -10.16 -3.26
CA ALA A 57 18.20 -10.23 -1.93
C ALA A 57 18.17 -11.64 -1.34
N LEU A 58 17.06 -12.38 -1.53
CA LEU A 58 16.94 -13.78 -1.10
C LEU A 58 17.94 -14.69 -1.82
N LYS A 59 18.14 -14.52 -3.13
CA LYS A 59 19.15 -15.26 -3.89
C LYS A 59 20.58 -14.89 -3.51
N ALA A 60 20.82 -13.62 -3.20
CA ALA A 60 22.14 -13.09 -2.87
C ALA A 60 22.50 -13.13 -1.37
N LYS A 61 21.63 -13.67 -0.50
CA LYS A 61 21.74 -13.61 0.98
C LYS A 61 22.05 -12.19 1.52
N HIS A 62 21.57 -11.16 0.82
CA HIS A 62 21.78 -9.76 1.18
C HIS A 62 20.58 -9.22 1.96
N ASP A 63 20.71 -8.03 2.55
CA ASP A 63 19.62 -7.34 3.24
C ASP A 63 18.37 -7.22 2.36
N THR A 64 17.25 -7.70 2.89
CA THR A 64 15.96 -7.66 2.22
C THR A 64 15.34 -6.26 2.30
N PRO A 65 14.74 -5.76 1.20
CA PRO A 65 14.02 -4.51 1.22
C PRO A 65 12.81 -4.62 2.17
N LYS A 66 12.74 -3.75 3.16
CA LYS A 66 11.73 -3.77 4.22
C LYS A 66 10.41 -3.09 3.82
N TYR A 67 10.38 -2.40 2.69
CA TYR A 67 9.24 -1.60 2.22
C TYR A 67 9.29 -1.43 0.69
N GLY A 68 8.12 -1.39 0.05
CA GLY A 68 7.95 -1.11 -1.37
C GLY A 68 7.34 0.27 -1.63
N LEU A 69 6.26 0.32 -2.42
CA LEU A 69 5.54 1.55 -2.78
C LEU A 69 5.02 2.32 -1.56
N ILE A 70 4.73 1.62 -0.46
CA ILE A 70 4.27 2.20 0.82
C ILE A 70 5.33 3.11 1.45
N TYR A 71 6.61 3.01 1.07
CA TYR A 71 7.65 3.91 1.55
C TYR A 71 7.39 5.38 1.17
N HIS A 72 6.70 5.60 0.05
CA HIS A 72 6.35 6.94 -0.42
C HIS A 72 5.10 7.53 0.24
N ALA A 73 4.43 6.79 1.14
CA ALA A 73 3.35 7.34 1.93
C ALA A 73 3.90 8.40 2.89
N SER A 74 3.20 9.54 3.01
CA SER A 74 3.62 10.68 3.86
C SER A 74 3.96 10.25 5.29
N LEU A 75 3.18 9.32 5.86
CA LEU A 75 3.37 8.78 7.20
C LEU A 75 4.72 8.05 7.38
N VAL A 76 5.19 7.33 6.36
CA VAL A 76 6.47 6.60 6.40
C VAL A 76 7.63 7.53 6.06
N GLY A 77 7.41 8.50 5.18
CA GLY A 77 8.39 9.54 4.82
C GLY A 77 8.80 10.41 6.01
N GLN A 78 7.83 10.81 6.84
CA GLN A 78 8.04 11.65 8.03
C GLN A 78 8.62 10.89 9.24
N ALA A 79 8.55 9.56 9.25
CA ALA A 79 9.06 8.76 10.34
C ALA A 79 10.59 8.75 10.41
N GLN A 80 11.15 8.72 11.63
CA GLN A 80 12.59 8.54 11.81
C GLN A 80 13.08 7.19 11.23
N PRO A 81 14.29 7.13 10.64
CA PRO A 81 14.83 5.92 9.98
C PRO A 81 14.73 4.63 10.83
N LYS A 82 14.93 4.73 12.15
CA LYS A 82 14.81 3.63 13.10
C LYS A 82 13.40 3.03 13.20
N HIS A 83 12.37 3.85 12.99
CA HIS A 83 10.96 3.48 13.13
C HIS A 83 10.28 3.19 11.79
N LYS A 84 10.89 3.56 10.65
CA LYS A 84 10.30 3.38 9.31
C LYS A 84 9.85 1.95 9.03
N GLY A 85 10.63 0.95 9.43
CA GLY A 85 10.25 -0.46 9.24
C GLY A 85 9.03 -0.89 10.07
N LYS A 86 8.93 -0.42 11.32
CA LYS A 86 7.78 -0.72 12.19
C LYS A 86 6.52 -0.01 11.68
N ILE A 87 6.64 1.27 11.32
CA ILE A 87 5.53 2.09 10.82
C ILE A 87 5.04 1.57 9.47
N SER A 88 5.95 1.19 8.56
CA SER A 88 5.57 0.59 7.27
C SER A 88 4.77 -0.70 7.45
N ARG A 89 5.14 -1.57 8.41
CA ARG A 89 4.37 -2.79 8.71
C ARG A 89 2.98 -2.48 9.26
N VAL A 90 2.88 -1.55 10.22
CA VAL A 90 1.59 -1.15 10.80
C VAL A 90 0.70 -0.49 9.74
N LEU A 91 1.28 0.37 8.90
CA LEU A 91 0.57 1.02 7.82
C LEU A 91 0.06 0.00 6.80
N ALA A 92 0.89 -0.94 6.37
CA ALA A 92 0.48 -2.00 5.45
C ALA A 92 -0.68 -2.85 6.01
N ALA A 93 -0.64 -3.16 7.31
CA ALA A 93 -1.72 -3.88 7.98
C ALA A 93 -3.03 -3.09 8.00
N LYS A 94 -2.98 -1.78 8.35
CA LYS A 94 -4.15 -0.92 8.34
C LYS A 94 -4.67 -0.69 6.92
N CYS A 95 -3.80 -0.46 5.95
CA CYS A 95 -4.17 -0.33 4.55
C CYS A 95 -4.86 -1.59 4.03
N ALA A 96 -4.33 -2.78 4.32
CA ALA A 96 -4.97 -4.03 3.90
C ALA A 96 -6.41 -4.16 4.46
N LEU A 97 -6.65 -3.68 5.69
CA LEU A 97 -8.00 -3.62 6.26
C LEU A 97 -8.87 -2.60 5.53
N SER A 98 -8.38 -1.37 5.35
CA SER A 98 -9.09 -0.29 4.65
C SER A 98 -9.44 -0.66 3.22
N ILE A 99 -8.54 -1.31 2.49
CA ILE A 99 -8.76 -1.78 1.11
C ILE A 99 -9.88 -2.81 1.06
N ARG A 100 -9.96 -3.72 2.04
CA ARG A 100 -11.05 -4.70 2.10
C ARG A 100 -12.38 -4.05 2.40
N VAL A 101 -12.40 -3.04 3.28
CA VAL A 101 -13.60 -2.25 3.54
C VAL A 101 -14.01 -1.48 2.28
N ASP A 102 -13.07 -0.85 1.58
CA ASP A 102 -13.36 -0.13 0.32
C ASP A 102 -13.83 -1.07 -0.80
N ALA A 103 -13.35 -2.31 -0.84
CA ALA A 103 -13.64 -3.26 -1.93
C ALA A 103 -14.88 -4.15 -1.68
N LEU A 104 -15.17 -4.45 -0.41
CA LEU A 104 -16.19 -5.42 0.01
C LEU A 104 -17.24 -4.81 0.95
N GLY A 105 -16.98 -3.63 1.51
CA GLY A 105 -17.97 -2.93 2.31
C GLY A 105 -19.12 -2.51 1.41
N ASP A 106 -20.34 -2.92 1.78
CA ASP A 106 -21.55 -2.30 1.24
C ASP A 106 -21.42 -0.80 1.51
N THR A 107 -21.31 -0.01 0.45
CA THR A 107 -21.60 1.42 0.54
C THR A 107 -23.08 1.55 0.91
N PRO A 108 -23.44 2.05 2.11
CA PRO A 108 -24.77 2.59 2.29
C PRO A 108 -24.85 3.79 1.35
N GLU A 109 -25.90 3.84 0.53
CA GLU A 109 -26.22 4.96 -0.35
C GLU A 109 -26.15 6.32 0.37
#